data_AF-A0A1Y4HF69-F1
#
_entry.id   AF-A0A1Y4HF69-F1
#
_cell.length_a   1.000
_cell.length_b   1.000
_cell.length_c   1.000
_cell.angle_alpha   90.00
_cell.angle_beta   90.00
_cell.angle_gamma   90.00
#
_symmetry.space_group_name_H-M   'P 1'
#
loop_
_entity.id
_entity.type
_entity.pdbx_description
1 polymer ?
#
loop_
_entity_poly.entity_id
_entity_poly.type
_entity_poly.pdbx_seq_one_letter_code
_entity_poly.pdbx_strand_id
1 'polypeptide(L)'
;MDGCLADCSGEAQKWLASTDMPDRFGIAKMKRTARPLSEYTSLTMLVLDKTSTTYFIEANTTTASIINGMARMHLLDEIILCTIPVIAGNGCRLFLGDLPESEWTRDEIEAYKDGSLKAVYRKGSDTKMPKKRLSLLARMFGKSSS
;
A
#
# COMPACT_ATOMS: atom_id res chain seq x y z
N MET A 1 9.93 0.81 -9.11
CA MET A 1 10.31 -0.01 -7.93
C MET A 1 10.56 -1.43 -8.36
N ASP A 2 11.62 -2.04 -7.84
CA ASP A 2 12.19 -3.35 -8.23
C ASP A 2 11.82 -4.51 -7.28
N GLY A 3 10.88 -4.29 -6.36
CA GLY A 3 10.42 -5.30 -5.41
C GLY A 3 9.54 -6.40 -6.03
N CYS A 4 9.72 -7.63 -5.54
CA CYS A 4 8.85 -8.76 -5.84
C CYS A 4 7.75 -8.90 -4.77
N LEU A 5 6.59 -9.39 -5.19
CA LEU A 5 5.52 -9.80 -4.30
C LEU A 5 5.96 -10.98 -3.43
N ALA A 6 5.71 -10.88 -2.13
CA ALA A 6 6.20 -11.85 -1.16
C ALA A 6 5.53 -13.23 -1.31
N ASP A 7 4.31 -13.31 -1.83
CA ASP A 7 3.60 -14.56 -2.13
C ASP A 7 4.15 -15.30 -3.36
N CYS A 8 5.03 -14.67 -4.15
CA CYS A 8 5.76 -15.31 -5.25
C CYS A 8 7.16 -15.83 -4.88
N SER A 9 7.60 -15.71 -3.63
CA SER A 9 8.94 -16.16 -3.22
C SER A 9 8.86 -17.09 -2.01
N GLY A 10 9.36 -18.32 -2.19
CA GLY A 10 9.43 -19.30 -1.09
C GLY A 10 10.27 -18.81 0.08
N GLU A 11 11.38 -18.12 -0.18
CA GLU A 11 12.22 -17.52 0.87
C GLU A 11 11.51 -16.37 1.60
N ALA A 12 10.76 -15.54 0.87
CA ALA A 12 9.92 -14.52 1.49
C ALA A 12 8.85 -15.14 2.39
N GLN A 13 8.15 -16.17 1.92
CA GLN A 13 7.14 -16.88 2.71
C GLN A 13 7.72 -17.55 3.95
N LYS A 14 8.89 -18.20 3.85
CA LYS A 14 9.60 -18.77 5.01
C LYS A 14 9.95 -17.69 6.04
N TRP A 15 10.46 -16.55 5.58
CA TRP A 15 10.79 -15.43 6.46
C TRP A 15 9.54 -14.83 7.12
N LEU A 16 8.43 -14.70 6.38
CA LEU A 16 7.14 -14.28 6.94
C LEU A 16 6.61 -15.24 8.01
N ALA A 17 6.76 -16.55 7.78
CA ALA A 17 6.30 -17.57 8.70
C ALA A 17 7.18 -17.72 9.96
N SER A 18 8.47 -17.37 9.88
CA SER A 18 9.39 -17.45 11.02
C SER A 18 9.30 -16.26 11.97
N THR A 19 8.66 -15.16 11.57
CA THR A 19 8.48 -13.97 12.41
C THR A 19 7.25 -14.09 13.31
N ASP A 20 7.44 -14.09 14.62
CA ASP A 20 6.37 -14.12 15.63
C ASP A 20 5.79 -12.72 15.92
N MET A 21 5.29 -12.05 14.87
CA MET A 21 4.75 -10.69 14.99
C MET A 21 3.38 -10.57 14.31
N PRO A 22 2.27 -10.78 15.05
CA PRO A 22 0.94 -10.62 14.50
C PRO A 22 0.71 -9.17 14.07
N ASP A 23 0.15 -8.99 12.87
CA ASP A 23 -0.19 -7.70 12.27
C ASP A 23 0.92 -6.63 12.33
N ARG A 24 2.19 -7.04 12.17
CA ARG A 24 3.36 -6.16 12.33
C ARG A 24 3.30 -4.83 11.58
N PHE A 25 2.66 -4.80 10.40
CA PHE A 25 2.54 -3.60 9.58
C PHE A 25 1.21 -2.86 9.75
N GLY A 26 0.31 -3.37 10.59
CA GLY A 26 -1.03 -2.83 10.84
C GLY A 26 -2.03 -3.06 9.70
N ILE A 27 -1.80 -4.06 8.83
CA ILE A 27 -2.66 -4.40 7.68
C ILE A 27 -4.05 -4.84 8.17
N ALA A 28 -4.14 -5.62 9.23
CA ALA A 28 -5.42 -6.06 9.78
C ALA A 28 -6.23 -4.87 10.31
N LYS A 29 -5.57 -3.90 10.98
CA LYS A 29 -6.21 -2.64 11.36
C LYS A 29 -6.72 -1.87 10.13
N MET A 30 -5.90 -1.73 9.08
CA MET A 30 -6.29 -1.04 7.84
C MET A 30 -7.52 -1.68 7.19
N LYS A 31 -7.52 -3.02 7.05
CA LYS A 31 -8.65 -3.80 6.50
C LYS A 31 -9.96 -3.62 7.28
N ARG A 32 -9.90 -3.37 8.60
CA ARG A 32 -11.09 -3.11 9.43
C ARG A 32 -11.66 -1.71 9.23
N THR A 33 -10.83 -0.74 8.87
CA THR A 33 -11.22 0.68 8.78
C THR A 33 -11.54 1.16 7.37
N ALA A 34 -11.13 0.40 6.34
CA ALA A 34 -11.33 0.71 4.94
C ALA A 34 -12.20 -0.36 4.27
N ARG A 35 -12.86 -0.01 3.16
CA ARG A 35 -13.56 -0.99 2.32
C ARG A 35 -12.53 -1.79 1.51
N PRO A 36 -12.41 -3.10 1.71
CA PRO A 36 -11.46 -3.91 0.96
C PRO A 36 -11.89 -4.00 -0.51
N LEU A 37 -10.92 -3.93 -1.40
CA LEU A 37 -11.07 -4.19 -2.82
C LEU A 37 -10.53 -5.58 -3.15
N SER A 38 -11.05 -6.14 -4.23
CA SER A 38 -10.60 -7.41 -4.83
C SER A 38 -10.17 -7.21 -6.28
N GLU A 39 -9.60 -8.26 -6.87
CA GLU A 39 -9.27 -8.38 -8.30
C GLU A 39 -10.46 -8.14 -9.23
N TYR A 40 -11.68 -8.31 -8.75
CA TYR A 40 -12.91 -8.09 -9.51
C TYR A 40 -13.48 -6.68 -9.38
N THR A 41 -12.81 -5.79 -8.64
CA THR A 41 -13.28 -4.41 -8.47
C THR A 41 -13.27 -3.67 -9.81
N SER A 42 -14.38 -3.02 -10.15
CA SER A 42 -14.46 -2.21 -11.37
C SER A 42 -13.69 -0.90 -11.20
N LEU A 43 -12.70 -0.66 -12.06
CA LEU A 43 -11.99 0.63 -12.11
C LEU A 43 -12.94 1.78 -12.44
N THR A 44 -13.94 1.55 -13.29
CA THR A 44 -14.99 2.55 -13.60
C THR A 44 -15.79 2.92 -12.36
N MET A 45 -16.11 1.94 -11.50
CA MET A 45 -16.78 2.22 -10.23
C MET A 45 -15.94 3.13 -9.34
N LEU A 46 -14.62 2.88 -9.26
CA LEU A 46 -13.70 3.70 -8.47
C LEU A 46 -13.55 5.12 -9.02
N VAL A 47 -13.47 5.28 -10.34
CA VAL A 47 -13.41 6.59 -11.01
C VAL A 47 -14.67 7.42 -10.77
N LEU A 48 -15.83 6.76 -10.80
CA LEU A 48 -17.13 7.43 -10.64
C LEU A 48 -17.53 7.63 -9.18
N ASP A 49 -16.84 7.00 -8.23
CA ASP A 49 -17.14 7.16 -6.82
C ASP A 49 -16.81 8.58 -6.35
N LYS A 50 -17.85 9.29 -5.89
CA LYS A 50 -17.76 10.65 -5.35
C LYS A 50 -17.84 10.67 -3.82
N THR A 51 -17.94 9.51 -3.18
CA THR A 51 -18.01 9.43 -1.72
C THR A 51 -16.66 9.74 -1.09
N SER A 52 -16.67 9.98 0.23
CA SER A 52 -15.44 10.06 1.03
C SER A 52 -14.99 8.70 1.56
N THR A 53 -15.39 7.61 0.89
CA THR A 53 -15.06 6.24 1.31
C THR A 53 -13.56 6.01 1.19
N THR A 54 -12.98 5.37 2.20
CA THR A 54 -11.60 4.89 2.13
C THR A 54 -11.61 3.46 1.62
N TYR A 55 -10.91 3.21 0.52
CA TYR A 55 -10.71 1.88 -0.05
C TYR A 55 -9.32 1.37 0.27
N PHE A 56 -9.18 0.06 0.38
CA PHE A 56 -7.90 -0.60 0.63
C PHE A 56 -7.77 -1.82 -0.27
N ILE A 57 -6.64 -1.93 -0.97
CA ILE A 57 -6.28 -3.12 -1.74
C ILE A 57 -4.93 -3.62 -1.28
N GLU A 58 -4.85 -4.90 -0.92
CA GLU A 58 -3.59 -5.54 -0.58
C GLU A 58 -2.96 -6.11 -1.85
N ALA A 59 -1.65 -5.91 -2.01
CA ALA A 59 -0.92 -6.43 -3.14
C ALA A 59 -0.56 -7.91 -2.93
N ASN A 60 -1.03 -8.75 -3.85
CA ASN A 60 -0.65 -10.15 -4.01
C ASN A 60 -0.73 -10.51 -5.49
N THR A 61 -0.40 -11.74 -5.83
CA THR A 61 -0.45 -12.26 -7.21
C THR A 61 -1.81 -12.05 -7.89
N THR A 62 -2.90 -12.25 -7.15
CA THR A 62 -4.26 -12.14 -7.66
C THR A 62 -4.68 -10.68 -7.92
N THR A 63 -4.25 -9.74 -7.06
CA THR A 63 -4.62 -8.32 -7.16
C THR A 63 -3.63 -7.47 -7.96
N ALA A 64 -2.46 -8.00 -8.33
CA ALA A 64 -1.42 -7.26 -9.04
C ALA A 64 -1.95 -6.58 -10.32
N SER A 65 -2.75 -7.29 -11.12
CA SER A 65 -3.28 -6.75 -12.38
C SER A 65 -4.16 -5.53 -12.18
N ILE A 66 -5.09 -5.56 -11.21
CA ILE A 66 -5.95 -4.42 -10.92
C ILE A 66 -5.17 -3.26 -10.30
N ILE A 67 -4.19 -3.52 -9.43
CA ILE A 67 -3.33 -2.47 -8.85
C ILE A 67 -2.56 -1.74 -9.96
N ASN A 68 -2.02 -2.47 -10.95
CA ASN A 68 -1.39 -1.84 -12.11
C ASN A 68 -2.39 -1.02 -12.93
N GLY A 69 -3.63 -1.50 -13.10
CA GLY A 69 -4.72 -0.72 -13.70
C GLY A 69 -5.01 0.58 -12.95
N MET A 70 -5.10 0.51 -11.62
CA MET A 70 -5.27 1.68 -10.75
C MET A 70 -4.10 2.66 -10.87
N ALA A 71 -2.86 2.16 -10.93
CA ALA A 71 -1.67 2.99 -11.13
C ALA A 71 -1.68 3.69 -12.49
N ARG A 72 -2.00 2.97 -13.58
CA ARG A 72 -2.15 3.55 -14.94
C ARG A 72 -3.22 4.63 -15.00
N MET A 73 -4.29 4.49 -14.22
CA MET A 73 -5.39 5.46 -14.15
C MET A 73 -5.20 6.53 -13.05
N HIS A 74 -4.04 6.56 -12.38
CA HIS A 74 -3.74 7.47 -11.27
C HIS A 74 -4.75 7.46 -10.12
N LEU A 75 -5.32 6.29 -9.79
CA LEU A 75 -6.34 6.11 -8.74
C LEU A 75 -5.76 5.84 -7.34
N LEU A 76 -4.43 5.71 -7.23
CA LEU A 76 -3.76 5.50 -5.96
C LEU A 76 -3.45 6.86 -5.31
N ASP A 77 -3.95 7.06 -4.09
CA ASP A 77 -3.66 8.25 -3.26
C ASP A 77 -2.48 8.02 -2.31
N GLU A 78 -2.32 6.78 -1.82
CA GLU A 78 -1.32 6.37 -0.83
C GLU A 78 -0.82 4.95 -1.19
N ILE A 79 0.49 4.74 -1.08
CA ILE A 79 1.13 3.44 -1.23
C ILE A 79 1.89 3.13 0.06
N ILE A 80 1.58 2.00 0.68
CA ILE A 80 2.30 1.51 1.86
C ILE A 80 3.14 0.31 1.43
N LEU A 81 4.45 0.47 1.46
CA LEU A 81 5.39 -0.58 1.10
C LEU A 81 5.96 -1.21 2.36
N CYS A 82 5.78 -2.52 2.45
CA CYS A 82 6.30 -3.33 3.53
C CYS A 82 7.42 -4.22 2.97
N THR A 83 8.67 -3.78 3.15
CA THR A 83 9.86 -4.46 2.64
C THR A 83 10.41 -5.39 3.71
N ILE A 84 10.73 -6.62 3.32
CA ILE A 84 11.37 -7.61 4.18
C ILE A 84 12.84 -7.78 3.77
N PRO A 85 13.73 -8.16 4.70
CA PRO A 85 15.17 -8.30 4.41
C PRO A 85 15.48 -9.63 3.70
N VAL A 86 14.79 -9.89 2.58
CA VAL A 86 14.95 -11.09 1.76
C VAL A 86 15.23 -10.68 0.31
N ILE A 87 16.34 -11.18 -0.23
CA ILE A 87 16.61 -11.08 -1.68
C ILE A 87 15.90 -12.25 -2.35
N ALA A 88 14.77 -11.97 -3.01
CA ALA A 88 13.98 -13.03 -3.64
C ALA A 88 14.71 -13.71 -4.82
N GLY A 89 15.64 -13.01 -5.49
CA GLY A 89 16.34 -13.45 -6.70
C GLY A 89 15.42 -13.47 -7.92
N ASN A 90 14.39 -14.32 -7.87
CA ASN A 90 13.29 -14.40 -8.83
C ASN A 90 11.95 -14.12 -8.13
N GLY A 91 10.95 -13.64 -8.87
CA GLY A 91 9.61 -13.41 -8.32
C GLY A 91 8.70 -12.61 -9.25
N CYS A 92 7.46 -12.41 -8.81
CA CYS A 92 6.48 -11.61 -9.53
C CYS A 92 6.63 -10.14 -9.12
N ARG A 93 6.87 -9.24 -10.08
CA ARG A 93 6.92 -7.81 -9.81
C ARG A 93 5.50 -7.28 -9.59
N LEU A 94 5.32 -6.42 -8.58
CA LEU A 94 4.05 -5.72 -8.39
C LEU A 94 3.87 -4.66 -9.48
N PHE A 95 4.85 -3.76 -9.64
CA PHE A 95 4.76 -2.67 -10.62
C PHE A 95 5.37 -3.10 -11.95
N LEU A 96 4.57 -3.01 -13.01
CA LEU A 96 5.02 -3.28 -14.37
C LEU A 96 5.83 -2.10 -14.93
N GLY A 97 6.72 -2.38 -15.89
CA GLY A 97 7.67 -1.39 -16.42
C GLY A 97 7.05 -0.33 -17.35
N ASP A 98 5.80 -0.52 -17.77
CA ASP A 98 5.05 0.35 -18.68
C ASP A 98 4.09 1.31 -17.97
N LEU A 99 4.17 1.41 -16.64
CA LEU A 99 3.37 2.36 -15.87
C LEU A 99 3.79 3.81 -16.16
N PRO A 100 2.83 4.75 -16.20
CA PRO A 100 3.16 6.16 -16.35
C PRO A 100 4.01 6.65 -15.17
N GLU A 101 4.90 7.59 -15.44
CA GLU A 101 5.67 8.25 -14.40
C GLU A 101 4.72 8.97 -13.41
N SER A 102 5.07 8.96 -12.13
CA SER A 102 4.28 9.60 -11.07
C SER A 102 5.18 10.01 -9.93
N GLU A 103 4.98 11.23 -9.43
CA GLU A 103 5.71 11.75 -8.28
C GLU A 103 5.04 11.35 -6.97
N TRP A 104 5.86 10.84 -6.05
CA TRP A 104 5.43 10.38 -4.74
C TRP A 104 6.33 10.98 -3.66
N THR A 105 5.73 11.53 -2.62
CA THR A 105 6.44 12.00 -1.43
C THR A 105 6.42 10.90 -0.38
N ARG A 106 7.59 10.54 0.16
CA ARG A 106 7.67 9.66 1.32
C ARG A 106 7.26 10.42 2.57
N ASP A 107 6.14 10.03 3.15
CA ASP A 107 5.56 10.65 4.35
C ASP A 107 6.11 10.05 5.64
N GLU A 108 6.22 8.73 5.71
CA GLU A 108 6.66 8.00 6.90
C GLU A 108 7.59 6.85 6.51
N ILE A 109 8.53 6.53 7.40
CA ILE A 109 9.38 5.34 7.32
C ILE A 109 9.60 4.78 8.73
N GLU A 110 9.30 3.51 8.91
CA GLU A 110 9.46 2.78 10.17
C GLU A 110 10.31 1.53 9.91
N ALA A 111 11.37 1.35 10.70
CA ALA A 111 12.23 0.18 10.65
C ALA A 111 11.98 -0.69 11.89
N TYR A 112 11.83 -1.99 11.70
CA TYR A 112 11.56 -2.95 12.76
C TYR A 112 12.83 -3.71 13.17
N LYS A 113 12.83 -4.29 14.38
CA LYS A 113 13.98 -5.02 14.95
C LYS A 113 14.41 -6.24 14.12
N ASP A 114 13.49 -6.80 13.35
CA ASP A 114 13.73 -7.95 12.46
C ASP A 114 14.36 -7.54 11.11
N GLY A 115 14.63 -6.24 10.91
CA GLY A 115 15.19 -5.69 9.69
C GLY A 115 14.16 -5.40 8.59
N SER A 116 12.87 -5.66 8.83
CA SER A 116 11.82 -5.20 7.91
C SER A 116 11.58 -3.70 8.02
N LEU A 117 10.98 -3.15 6.97
CA LEU A 117 10.72 -1.72 6.82
C LEU A 117 9.30 -1.50 6.32
N LYS A 118 8.63 -0.49 6.88
CA LYS A 118 7.38 0.05 6.37
C LYS A 118 7.63 1.48 5.90
N ALA A 119 7.28 1.78 4.66
CA ALA A 119 7.35 3.12 4.10
C ALA A 119 6.00 3.54 3.54
N VAL A 120 5.55 4.75 3.88
CA VAL A 120 4.30 5.33 3.40
C VAL A 120 4.62 6.41 2.38
N TYR A 121 4.06 6.28 1.19
CA TYR A 121 4.19 7.24 0.10
C TYR A 121 2.82 7.83 -0.20
N ARG A 122 2.77 9.15 -0.36
CA ARG A 122 1.57 9.87 -0.77
C ARG A 122 1.86 10.68 -2.02
N LYS A 123 0.84 10.82 -2.86
CA LYS A 123 0.94 11.73 -4.00
C LYS A 123 1.10 13.16 -3.50
N GLY A 124 2.08 13.89 -4.04
CA GLY A 124 2.27 15.31 -3.72
C GLY A 124 1.01 16.09 -4.09
N SER A 125 0.58 17.02 -3.23
CA SER A 125 -0.66 17.77 -3.41
C SER A 125 -0.50 18.88 -4.45
N ASP A 126 -0.23 18.55 -5.71
CA ASP A 126 -0.33 19.52 -6.81
C ASP A 126 -1.67 19.37 -7.52
N THR A 127 -2.71 19.96 -6.91
CA THR A 127 -3.80 20.66 -7.63
C THR A 127 -4.80 21.32 -6.67
N LYS A 128 -5.17 22.55 -7.05
CA LYS A 128 -6.10 23.46 -6.40
C LYS A 128 -7.49 22.84 -6.14
N MET A 129 -7.72 22.23 -4.98
CA MET A 129 -9.02 22.13 -4.31
C MET A 129 -8.77 21.84 -2.83
N PRO A 130 -9.36 22.58 -1.86
CA PRO A 130 -9.14 22.33 -0.45
C PRO A 130 -9.99 21.13 -0.01
N LYS A 131 -9.56 19.91 -0.32
CA LYS A 131 -10.01 18.73 0.43
C LYS A 131 -9.14 18.69 1.68
N LYS A 132 -9.67 19.22 2.79
CA LYS A 132 -9.20 18.88 4.14
C LYS A 132 -9.34 17.37 4.33
N ARG A 133 -8.37 16.58 3.88
CA ARG A 133 -8.21 15.18 4.27
C ARG A 133 -7.28 15.17 5.47
N LEU A 134 -7.87 15.06 6.65
CA LEU A 134 -7.16 14.67 7.88
C LEU A 134 -6.46 13.35 7.59
N SER A 135 -5.15 13.29 7.83
CA SER A 135 -4.36 12.07 7.66
C SER A 135 -4.95 10.94 8.48
N LEU A 136 -4.92 9.72 7.94
CA LEU A 136 -5.37 8.51 8.65
C LEU A 136 -4.62 8.36 9.97
N LEU A 137 -3.34 8.75 10.00
CA LEU A 137 -2.51 8.84 11.20
C LEU A 137 -3.05 9.85 12.22
N ALA A 138 -3.49 11.05 11.81
CA ALA A 138 -4.11 12.01 12.73
C ALA A 138 -5.46 11.51 13.31
N ARG A 139 -6.18 10.65 12.58
CA ARG A 139 -7.35 9.93 13.11
C ARG A 139 -6.98 8.77 14.04
N MET A 140 -5.83 8.12 13.82
CA MET A 140 -5.40 6.96 14.59
C MET A 140 -4.58 7.32 15.84
N PHE A 141 -3.91 8.46 15.83
CA PHE A 141 -3.06 8.97 16.90
C PHE A 141 -3.58 10.37 17.28
N GLY A 142 -4.69 10.40 18.02
CA GLY A 142 -5.15 11.63 18.64
C GLY A 142 -4.04 12.21 19.51
N LYS A 143 -3.81 13.52 19.38
CA LYS A 143 -2.92 14.30 20.25
C LYS A 143 -3.17 13.92 21.71
N SER A 144 -2.19 13.29 22.37
CA SER A 144 -2.09 13.35 23.82
C SER A 144 -1.53 14.73 24.17
N SER A 145 -2.41 15.71 24.33
CA SER A 145 -2.10 16.93 25.07
C SER A 145 -2.76 16.83 26.44
N SER A 146 -2.01 16.31 27.41
CA SER A 146 -1.88 16.83 28.77
C SER A 146 -0.75 16.07 29.47
#